data_AF-J3P9D5-F1
#
_entry.id   AF-J3P9D5-F1
#
_cell.length_a   1.000
_cell.length_b   1.000
_cell.length_c   1.000
_cell.angle_alpha   90.00
_cell.angle_beta   90.00
_cell.angle_gamma   90.00
#
_symmetry.space_group_name_H-M   'P 1'
#
loop_
_entity.id
_entity.type
_entity.pdbx_description
1 polymer ?
#
loop_
_entity_poly.entity_id
_entity_poly.type
_entity_poly.pdbx_seq_one_letter_code
_entity_poly.pdbx_strand_id
1 'polypeptide(L)'
;MFEAVAVAVIAMKDEDGDLANARRILDGILDKHGLRLPTENLAVLIQHGKTLDESVRITMSRESSPDDKRYNRYQRLLQSELRRQELAGAYQHTIHVTATDSIGCVQDRLRKFLLEKTANPLFQPTMHHLVGIYAFGGLSECGKSTIAEAFCAIFGTKQAFRAKIAYFNNTRRERSLVPLEQLTRNDGAKLERGAMNIRSYADLVLDNNGPLSESISTLMSFSEGKGLVPGNASVV
;
A
#
# COMPACT_ATOMS: atom_id res chain seq x y z
N MET A 1 18.00 4.35 -16.26
CA MET A 1 16.90 5.29 -16.61
C MET A 1 17.35 6.38 -17.58
N PHE A 2 18.44 7.12 -17.32
CA PHE A 2 18.93 8.16 -18.26
C PHE A 2 19.14 7.62 -19.69
N GLU A 3 19.79 6.46 -19.82
CA GLU A 3 19.98 5.77 -21.10
C GLU A 3 18.64 5.56 -21.83
N ALA A 4 17.63 5.04 -21.15
CA ALA A 4 16.33 4.77 -21.76
C ALA A 4 15.67 6.04 -22.31
N VAL A 5 15.77 7.15 -21.57
CA VAL A 5 15.27 8.45 -22.01
C VAL A 5 16.05 8.95 -23.22
N ALA A 6 17.38 8.90 -23.18
CA ALA A 6 18.22 9.36 -24.29
C ALA A 6 17.94 8.57 -25.57
N VAL A 7 17.89 7.23 -25.48
CA VAL A 7 17.57 6.35 -26.61
C VAL A 7 16.16 6.64 -27.14
N ALA A 8 15.16 6.78 -26.27
CA ALA A 8 13.79 7.08 -26.70
C ALA A 8 13.69 8.46 -27.37
N VAL A 9 14.42 9.46 -26.90
CA VAL A 9 14.47 10.79 -27.51
C VAL A 9 15.17 10.77 -28.86
N ILE A 10 16.29 10.05 -28.98
CA ILE A 10 16.99 9.88 -30.27
C ILE A 10 16.07 9.17 -31.27
N ALA A 11 15.45 8.05 -30.85
CA ALA A 11 14.50 7.31 -31.69
C ALA A 11 13.26 8.14 -32.04
N MET A 12 12.80 9.05 -31.17
CA MET A 12 11.69 9.96 -31.50
C MET A 12 12.05 10.99 -32.57
N LYS A 13 13.31 11.38 -32.65
CA LYS A 13 13.82 12.32 -33.67
C LYS A 13 14.16 11.63 -34.98
N ASP A 14 14.46 10.34 -34.92
CA ASP A 14 14.62 9.48 -36.08
C ASP A 14 13.23 9.11 -36.63
N GLU A 15 12.99 9.32 -37.94
CA GLU A 15 11.65 9.10 -38.52
C GLU A 15 11.23 7.63 -38.39
N ASP A 16 12.19 6.70 -38.44
CA ASP A 16 11.96 5.26 -38.39
C ASP A 16 11.73 4.72 -36.97
N GLY A 17 12.08 5.47 -35.92
CA GLY A 17 11.90 5.03 -34.53
C GLY A 17 12.75 3.81 -34.13
N ASP A 18 13.84 3.54 -34.85
CA ASP A 18 14.69 2.38 -34.58
C ASP A 18 15.50 2.56 -33.27
N LEU A 19 15.10 1.83 -32.23
CA LEU A 19 15.76 1.82 -30.94
C LEU A 19 17.20 1.27 -31.02
N ALA A 20 17.50 0.36 -31.96
CA ALA A 20 18.86 -0.16 -32.14
C ALA A 20 19.79 0.89 -32.76
N ASN A 21 19.30 1.64 -33.76
CA ASN A 21 20.01 2.80 -34.29
C ASN A 21 20.21 3.87 -33.22
N ALA A 22 19.17 4.17 -32.44
CA ALA A 22 19.24 5.17 -31.38
C ALA A 22 20.28 4.83 -30.30
N ARG A 23 20.42 3.55 -29.92
CA ARG A 23 21.50 3.08 -29.03
C ARG A 23 22.88 3.29 -29.65
N ARG A 24 23.08 2.88 -30.90
CA ARG A 24 24.37 3.09 -31.61
C ARG A 24 24.75 4.58 -31.69
N ILE A 25 23.77 5.45 -31.92
CA ILE A 25 23.99 6.91 -31.92
C ILE A 25 24.40 7.40 -30.53
N LEU A 26 23.70 6.96 -29.48
CA LEU A 26 24.03 7.32 -28.10
C LEU A 26 25.45 6.86 -27.73
N ASP A 27 25.80 5.61 -28.02
CA ASP A 27 27.12 5.05 -27.76
C ASP A 27 28.21 5.86 -28.49
N GLY A 28 27.99 6.19 -29.76
CA GLY A 28 28.92 7.04 -30.53
C GLY A 28 29.08 8.45 -29.96
N ILE A 29 28.02 9.05 -29.40
CA ILE A 29 28.10 10.35 -28.71
C ILE A 29 28.91 10.22 -27.42
N LEU A 30 28.65 9.18 -26.62
CA LEU A 30 29.36 8.95 -25.37
C LEU A 30 30.85 8.74 -25.62
N ASP A 31 31.21 7.87 -26.58
CA ASP A 31 32.59 7.55 -26.94
C ASP A 31 33.33 8.78 -27.47
N LYS A 32 32.70 9.52 -28.40
CA LYS A 32 33.30 10.73 -29.01
C LYS A 32 33.65 11.79 -27.96
N HIS A 33 32.84 11.91 -26.90
CA HIS A 33 33.03 12.91 -25.86
C HIS A 33 33.70 12.36 -24.61
N GLY A 34 34.13 11.09 -24.60
CA GLY A 34 34.73 10.44 -23.44
C GLY A 34 33.79 10.40 -22.22
N LEU A 35 32.48 10.40 -22.45
CA LEU A 35 31.47 10.40 -21.40
C LEU A 35 31.14 8.96 -20.99
N ARG A 36 30.82 8.77 -19.71
CA ARG A 36 30.28 7.51 -19.20
C ARG A 36 28.97 7.77 -18.50
N LEU A 37 28.01 6.88 -18.71
CA LEU A 37 26.78 6.92 -17.95
C LEU A 37 27.08 6.60 -16.48
N PRO A 38 26.46 7.31 -15.51
CA PRO A 38 26.63 7.00 -14.10
C PRO A 38 26.19 5.57 -13.81
N THR A 39 27.01 4.85 -13.05
CA THR A 39 26.62 3.55 -12.49
C THR A 39 26.01 3.78 -11.12
N GLU A 40 24.77 3.35 -10.94
CA GLU A 40 24.09 3.44 -9.65
C GLU A 40 24.52 2.29 -8.73
N ASN A 41 24.78 2.59 -7.45
CA ASN A 41 25.03 1.55 -6.44
C ASN A 41 23.79 0.66 -6.23
N LEU A 42 22.60 1.21 -6.48
CA LEU A 42 21.34 0.49 -6.45
C LEU A 42 20.34 1.15 -7.42
N ALA A 43 19.93 0.40 -8.43
CA ALA A 43 18.94 0.80 -9.42
C ALA A 43 17.64 0.01 -9.21
N VAL A 44 16.57 0.73 -8.84
CA VAL A 44 15.21 0.17 -8.73
C VAL A 44 14.35 0.81 -9.80
N LEU A 45 13.72 -0.02 -10.63
CA LEU A 45 12.73 0.44 -11.59
C LEU A 45 11.34 0.38 -10.96
N ILE A 46 10.60 1.49 -10.98
CA ILE A 46 9.18 1.51 -10.66
C ILE A 46 8.43 1.69 -11.97
N GLN A 47 7.69 0.67 -12.38
CA GLN A 47 7.04 0.64 -13.69
C GLN A 47 5.54 0.38 -13.56
N HIS A 48 4.74 1.14 -14.30
CA HIS A 48 3.31 0.88 -14.39
C HIS A 48 3.03 -0.28 -15.33
N GLY A 49 2.17 -1.20 -14.92
CA GLY A 49 1.82 -2.38 -15.71
C GLY A 49 2.95 -3.40 -15.85
N LYS A 50 2.60 -4.59 -16.35
CA LYS A 50 3.51 -5.72 -16.60
C LYS A 50 3.84 -5.88 -18.09
N THR A 51 3.05 -5.25 -18.95
CA THR A 51 3.22 -5.33 -20.41
C THR A 51 3.40 -3.94 -20.99
N LEU A 52 4.04 -3.86 -22.15
CA LEU A 52 4.27 -2.60 -22.86
C LEU A 52 2.95 -1.82 -23.07
N ASP A 53 1.92 -2.50 -23.58
CA ASP A 53 0.64 -1.85 -23.85
C ASP A 53 -0.09 -1.42 -22.58
N GLU A 54 0.05 -2.16 -21.48
CA GLU A 54 -0.49 -1.76 -20.18
C GLU A 54 0.26 -0.54 -19.62
N SER A 55 1.59 -0.53 -19.67
CA SER A 55 2.42 0.60 -19.25
C SER A 55 2.05 1.88 -20.00
N VAL A 56 1.99 1.79 -21.34
CA VAL A 56 1.63 2.94 -22.20
C VAL A 56 0.21 3.41 -21.90
N ARG A 57 -0.75 2.48 -21.78
CA ARG A 57 -2.15 2.83 -21.49
C ARG A 57 -2.31 3.55 -20.15
N ILE A 58 -1.67 3.04 -19.09
CA ILE A 58 -1.71 3.66 -17.76
C ILE A 58 -1.09 5.06 -17.80
N THR A 59 0.05 5.22 -18.47
CA THR A 59 0.68 6.54 -18.61
C THR A 59 -0.21 7.51 -19.37
N MET A 60 -0.73 7.12 -20.54
CA MET A 60 -1.59 7.99 -21.35
C MET A 60 -2.91 8.35 -20.65
N SER A 61 -3.48 7.47 -19.83
CA SER A 61 -4.70 7.76 -19.07
C SER A 61 -4.54 8.85 -18.00
N ARG A 62 -3.29 9.17 -17.62
CA ARG A 62 -2.98 10.20 -16.62
C ARG A 62 -2.61 11.53 -17.26
N GLU A 63 -2.46 11.59 -18.58
CA GLU A 63 -2.15 12.81 -19.30
C GLU A 63 -3.41 13.66 -19.51
N SER A 64 -3.22 14.98 -19.48
CA SER A 64 -4.30 15.92 -19.79
C SER A 64 -4.74 15.88 -21.25
N SER A 65 -3.88 15.40 -22.16
CA SER A 65 -4.19 15.20 -23.58
C SER A 65 -3.88 13.76 -24.00
N PRO A 66 -4.79 12.80 -23.75
CA PRO A 66 -4.57 11.38 -24.01
C PRO A 66 -4.37 11.04 -25.50
N ASP A 67 -4.82 11.93 -26.40
CA ASP A 67 -4.78 11.74 -27.86
C ASP A 67 -3.51 12.32 -28.53
N ASP A 68 -2.55 12.82 -27.75
CA ASP A 68 -1.27 13.28 -28.28
C ASP A 68 -0.49 12.11 -28.90
N LYS A 69 -0.55 12.01 -30.23
CA LYS A 69 0.13 10.99 -31.03
C LYS A 69 1.65 11.01 -30.84
N ARG A 70 2.24 12.20 -30.68
CA ARG A 70 3.69 12.35 -30.52
C ARG A 70 4.11 11.86 -29.14
N TYR A 71 3.38 12.24 -28.10
CA TYR A 71 3.66 11.78 -26.75
C TYR A 71 3.39 10.28 -26.60
N ASN A 72 2.33 9.75 -27.21
CA ASN A 72 2.06 8.31 -27.24
C ASN A 72 3.22 7.53 -27.89
N ARG A 73 3.71 8.01 -29.05
CA ARG A 73 4.87 7.43 -29.73
C ARG A 73 6.11 7.43 -28.84
N TYR A 74 6.39 8.55 -28.17
CA TYR A 74 7.50 8.66 -27.24
C TYR A 74 7.37 7.65 -26.09
N GLN A 75 6.18 7.56 -25.47
CA GLN A 75 5.93 6.62 -24.38
C GLN A 75 6.11 5.17 -24.82
N ARG A 76 5.69 4.80 -26.04
CA ARG A 76 5.95 3.46 -26.59
C ARG A 76 7.45 3.17 -26.72
N LEU A 77 8.23 4.11 -27.24
CA LEU A 77 9.69 3.95 -27.38
C LEU A 77 10.38 3.86 -26.02
N LEU A 78 10.03 4.74 -25.08
CA LEU A 78 10.56 4.75 -23.73
C LEU A 78 10.26 3.44 -22.98
N GLN A 79 9.00 3.00 -22.99
CA GLN A 79 8.60 1.78 -22.29
C GLN A 79 9.21 0.52 -22.94
N SER A 80 9.43 0.53 -24.26
CA SER A 80 10.13 -0.55 -24.96
C SER A 80 11.60 -0.64 -24.53
N GLU A 81 12.28 0.50 -24.42
CA GLU A 81 13.68 0.53 -23.99
C GLU A 81 13.84 0.22 -22.49
N LEU A 82 12.94 0.70 -21.63
CA LEU A 82 12.91 0.31 -20.21
C LEU A 82 12.72 -1.19 -20.04
N ARG A 83 11.81 -1.80 -20.82
CA ARG A 83 11.60 -3.25 -20.80
C ARG A 83 12.82 -4.03 -21.27
N ARG A 84 13.53 -3.53 -22.28
CA ARG A 84 14.80 -4.14 -22.72
C ARG A 84 15.83 -4.10 -21.59
N GLN A 85 15.98 -2.95 -20.92
CA GLN A 85 16.91 -2.78 -19.80
C GLN A 85 16.54 -3.67 -18.61
N GLU A 86 15.25 -3.79 -18.29
CA GLU A 86 14.74 -4.73 -17.30
C GLU A 86 15.11 -6.18 -17.64
N LEU A 87 14.81 -6.64 -18.85
CA LEU A 87 15.12 -8.01 -19.29
C LEU A 87 16.62 -8.29 -19.35
N ALA A 88 17.44 -7.26 -19.58
CA ALA A 88 18.89 -7.34 -19.55
C ALA A 88 19.47 -7.30 -18.12
N GLY A 89 18.64 -7.19 -17.08
CA GLY A 89 19.09 -7.14 -15.68
C GLY A 89 19.76 -5.83 -15.29
N ALA A 90 19.49 -4.73 -16.00
CA ALA A 90 20.07 -3.41 -15.70
C ALA A 90 19.60 -2.83 -14.35
N TYR A 91 18.55 -3.41 -13.76
CA TYR A 91 17.98 -3.02 -12.48
C TYR A 91 18.08 -4.19 -11.50
N GLN A 92 18.52 -3.93 -10.27
CA GLN A 92 18.56 -4.97 -9.22
C GLN A 92 17.16 -5.37 -8.76
N HIS A 93 16.16 -4.52 -8.99
CA HIS A 93 14.76 -4.82 -8.70
C HIS A 93 13.80 -3.99 -9.55
N THR A 94 12.71 -4.61 -9.99
CA THR A 94 11.57 -3.91 -10.59
C THR A 94 10.34 -4.06 -9.71
N ILE A 95 9.71 -2.92 -9.43
CA ILE A 95 8.45 -2.80 -8.73
C ILE A 95 7.37 -2.48 -9.78
N HIS A 96 6.59 -3.49 -10.19
CA HIS A 96 5.43 -3.27 -11.05
C HIS A 96 4.26 -2.71 -10.24
N VAL A 97 3.67 -1.63 -10.74
CA VAL A 97 2.60 -0.86 -10.10
C VAL A 97 1.35 -0.93 -10.97
N THR A 98 0.24 -1.34 -10.38
CA THR A 98 -1.08 -1.38 -11.00
C THR A 98 -1.83 -0.07 -10.76
N ALA A 99 -2.98 0.12 -11.43
CA ALA A 99 -3.81 1.30 -11.23
C ALA A 99 -4.43 1.38 -9.82
N THR A 100 -4.53 0.25 -9.11
CA THR A 100 -5.13 0.15 -7.77
C THR A 100 -4.11 0.23 -6.64
N ASP A 101 -2.82 0.18 -6.95
CA ASP A 101 -1.77 0.31 -5.94
C ASP A 101 -1.76 1.74 -5.35
N SER A 102 -1.92 1.84 -4.04
CA SER A 102 -1.78 3.11 -3.33
C SER A 102 -0.30 3.53 -3.26
N ILE A 103 -0.05 4.83 -3.16
CA ILE A 103 1.31 5.37 -2.97
C ILE A 103 1.98 4.73 -1.74
N GLY A 104 1.23 4.55 -0.65
CA GLY A 104 1.73 3.90 0.57
C GLY A 104 2.19 2.46 0.31
N CYS A 105 1.39 1.66 -0.40
CA CYS A 105 1.77 0.29 -0.78
C CYS A 105 3.08 0.26 -1.59
N VAL A 106 3.20 1.13 -2.59
CA VAL A 106 4.41 1.21 -3.43
C VAL A 106 5.64 1.63 -2.60
N GLN A 107 5.49 2.63 -1.73
CA GLN A 107 6.56 3.07 -0.84
C GLN A 107 7.00 1.98 0.13
N ASP A 108 6.06 1.19 0.67
CA ASP A 108 6.39 0.10 1.60
C ASP A 108 7.11 -1.06 0.92
N ARG A 109 6.75 -1.41 -0.32
CA ARG A 109 7.51 -2.38 -1.11
C ARG A 109 8.93 -1.90 -1.37
N LEU A 110 9.10 -0.63 -1.71
CA LEU A 110 10.42 -0.03 -1.92
C LEU A 110 11.23 -0.02 -0.62
N ARG A 111 10.65 0.46 0.49
CA ARG A 111 11.26 0.46 1.82
C ARG A 111 11.71 -0.94 2.24
N LYS A 112 10.83 -1.93 2.11
CA LYS A 112 11.16 -3.34 2.38
C LYS A 112 12.38 -3.80 1.58
N PHE A 113 12.38 -3.58 0.27
CA PHE A 113 13.51 -3.94 -0.60
C PHE A 113 14.80 -3.23 -0.17
N LEU A 114 14.74 -1.93 0.11
CA LEU A 114 15.90 -1.14 0.55
C LEU A 114 16.43 -1.63 1.90
N LEU A 115 15.56 -1.94 2.86
CA LEU A 115 15.92 -2.51 4.15
C LEU A 115 16.63 -3.86 3.97
N GLU A 116 16.10 -4.75 3.13
CA GLU A 116 16.70 -6.07 2.85
C GLU A 116 18.08 -5.94 2.16
N LYS A 117 18.25 -4.97 1.27
CA LYS A 117 19.52 -4.77 0.54
C LYS A 117 20.59 -4.03 1.33
N THR A 118 20.20 -3.13 2.21
CA THR A 118 21.14 -2.21 2.89
C THR A 118 21.27 -2.48 4.40
N ALA A 119 20.37 -3.28 4.98
CA ALA A 119 20.18 -3.44 6.42
C ALA A 119 19.99 -2.10 7.17
N ASN A 120 19.63 -1.03 6.47
CA ASN A 120 19.48 0.30 7.07
C ASN A 120 18.05 0.46 7.65
N PRO A 121 17.91 0.66 8.97
CA PRO A 121 16.61 0.76 9.63
C PRO A 121 15.80 2.01 9.23
N LEU A 122 16.41 3.01 8.59
CA LEU A 122 15.69 4.17 8.03
C LEU A 122 14.69 3.77 6.92
N PHE A 123 14.88 2.60 6.32
CA PHE A 123 13.98 2.06 5.29
C PHE A 123 12.95 1.08 5.85
N GLN A 124 12.63 1.10 7.14
CA GLN A 124 11.54 0.28 7.65
C GLN A 124 10.21 0.64 6.96
N PRO A 125 9.42 -0.36 6.48
CA PRO A 125 8.09 -0.12 5.94
C PRO A 125 7.23 0.69 6.93
N THR A 126 6.51 1.67 6.40
CA THR A 126 5.66 2.57 7.17
C THR A 126 4.33 1.94 7.57
N MET A 127 3.77 1.06 6.75
CA MET A 127 2.65 0.23 7.14
C MET A 127 3.15 -1.20 7.33
N HIS A 128 3.07 -1.71 8.55
CA HIS A 128 3.07 -3.15 8.75
C HIS A 128 1.86 -3.71 7.99
N HIS A 129 2.01 -4.84 7.29
CA HIS A 129 0.93 -5.46 6.53
C HIS A 129 -0.26 -5.71 7.47
N LEU A 130 -1.28 -4.84 7.39
CA LEU A 130 -2.46 -4.92 8.24
C LEU A 130 -3.26 -6.15 7.79
N VAL A 131 -3.12 -7.25 8.52
CA VAL A 131 -3.76 -8.53 8.20
C VAL A 131 -5.22 -8.60 8.66
N GLY A 132 -5.61 -7.76 9.62
CA GLY A 132 -6.99 -7.70 10.10
C GLY A 132 -7.31 -6.48 10.95
N ILE A 133 -8.55 -5.99 10.82
CA ILE A 133 -9.14 -4.94 11.63
C ILE A 133 -10.20 -5.57 12.54
N TYR A 134 -9.97 -5.48 13.86
CA TYR A 134 -10.84 -6.00 14.90
C TYR A 134 -11.60 -4.86 15.56
N ALA A 135 -12.93 -4.89 15.48
CA ALA A 135 -13.81 -3.93 16.14
C ALA A 135 -14.46 -4.57 17.37
N PHE A 136 -14.27 -3.97 18.55
CA PHE A 136 -14.93 -4.38 19.79
C PHE A 136 -16.12 -3.44 20.08
N GLY A 137 -17.34 -3.95 19.95
CA GLY A 137 -18.60 -3.23 20.15
C GLY A 137 -19.28 -3.58 21.49
N GLY A 138 -19.96 -2.63 22.12
CA GLY A 138 -20.65 -2.87 23.42
C GLY A 138 -20.79 -1.64 24.32
N LEU A 139 -21.62 -1.74 25.37
CA LEU A 139 -22.00 -0.66 26.30
C LEU A 139 -20.82 -0.08 27.10
N SER A 140 -20.99 1.08 27.73
CA SER A 140 -19.97 1.58 28.68
C SER A 140 -19.65 0.51 29.73
N GLU A 141 -18.39 0.44 30.17
CA GLU A 141 -17.92 -0.48 31.22
C GLU A 141 -18.02 -1.99 30.94
N CYS A 142 -18.42 -2.42 29.73
CA CYS A 142 -18.54 -3.84 29.39
C CYS A 142 -17.20 -4.55 29.03
N GLY A 143 -16.05 -4.02 29.47
CA GLY A 143 -14.75 -4.68 29.29
C GLY A 143 -14.11 -4.61 27.89
N LYS A 144 -14.65 -3.87 26.92
CA LYS A 144 -14.04 -3.71 25.56
C LYS A 144 -12.58 -3.27 25.58
N SER A 145 -12.26 -2.31 26.43
CA SER A 145 -10.89 -1.82 26.58
C SER A 145 -9.97 -2.90 27.12
N THR A 146 -10.46 -3.63 28.13
CA THR A 146 -9.74 -4.72 28.80
C THR A 146 -9.46 -5.87 27.84
N ILE A 147 -10.43 -6.30 27.04
CA ILE A 147 -10.22 -7.38 26.07
C ILE A 147 -9.31 -6.96 24.91
N ALA A 148 -9.40 -5.71 24.45
CA ALA A 148 -8.50 -5.18 23.42
C ALA A 148 -7.05 -5.05 23.93
N GLU A 149 -6.87 -4.69 25.20
CA GLU A 149 -5.56 -4.67 25.86
C GLU A 149 -5.00 -6.08 26.06
N ALA A 150 -5.82 -7.02 26.53
CA ALA A 150 -5.42 -8.43 26.65
C ALA A 150 -5.02 -9.03 25.29
N PHE A 151 -5.75 -8.70 24.22
CA PHE A 151 -5.39 -9.09 22.86
C PHE A 151 -4.02 -8.53 22.45
N CYS A 152 -3.77 -7.24 22.68
CA CYS A 152 -2.46 -6.66 22.40
C CYS A 152 -1.34 -7.28 23.24
N ALA A 153 -1.62 -7.69 24.48
CA ALA A 153 -0.66 -8.37 25.35
C ALA A 153 -0.33 -9.79 24.84
N ILE A 154 -1.34 -10.55 24.39
CA ILE A 154 -1.17 -11.91 23.86
C ILE A 154 -0.31 -11.91 22.59
N PHE A 155 -0.57 -11.00 21.64
CA PHE A 155 0.15 -10.98 20.36
C PHE A 155 1.41 -10.09 20.37
N GLY A 156 1.52 -9.21 21.36
CA GLY A 156 2.60 -8.25 21.50
C GLY A 156 2.42 -7.00 20.62
N THR A 157 3.03 -5.90 21.06
CA THR A 157 2.91 -4.56 20.44
C THR A 157 3.51 -4.46 19.04
N LYS A 158 4.27 -5.48 18.60
CA LYS A 158 4.80 -5.59 17.23
C LYS A 158 3.80 -6.19 16.24
N GLN A 159 2.78 -6.91 16.71
CA GLN A 159 1.80 -7.61 15.87
C GLN A 159 0.39 -7.03 16.03
N ALA A 160 0.07 -6.48 17.19
CA ALA A 160 -1.24 -5.91 17.47
C ALA A 160 -1.10 -4.49 18.06
N PHE A 161 -1.84 -3.55 17.49
CA PHE A 161 -1.93 -2.18 17.98
C PHE A 161 -3.39 -1.82 18.28
N ARG A 162 -3.64 -1.26 19.46
CA ARG A 162 -4.96 -0.78 19.85
C ARG A 162 -5.10 0.70 19.50
N ALA A 163 -5.98 0.99 18.54
CA ALA A 163 -6.50 2.34 18.33
C ALA A 163 -7.87 2.48 19.02
N LYS A 164 -8.03 3.49 19.88
CA LYS A 164 -9.36 3.82 20.43
C LYS A 164 -10.09 4.74 19.46
N ILE A 165 -11.05 4.19 18.73
CA ILE A 165 -11.99 4.96 17.90
C ILE A 165 -13.32 4.99 18.67
N ALA A 166 -13.85 6.18 18.96
CA ALA A 166 -15.09 6.33 19.72
C ALA A 166 -16.32 6.33 18.78
N TYR A 167 -17.17 5.29 18.84
CA TYR A 167 -18.42 5.19 18.07
C TYR A 167 -19.47 4.30 18.75
N PHE A 168 -20.69 4.24 18.22
CA PHE A 168 -21.93 3.79 18.90
C PHE A 168 -22.53 2.47 18.36
N ASN A 169 -23.32 1.78 19.21
CA ASN A 169 -24.15 0.61 18.88
C ASN A 169 -25.62 0.85 19.36
N ASN A 170 -26.62 0.46 18.57
CA ASN A 170 -28.04 0.88 18.70
C ASN A 170 -28.75 0.52 20.03
N THR A 171 -28.18 -0.37 20.84
CA THR A 171 -28.72 -0.83 22.13
C THR A 171 -28.57 0.16 23.30
N ARG A 172 -27.90 1.31 23.12
CA ARG A 172 -27.71 2.29 24.21
C ARG A 172 -29.01 3.01 24.59
N ARG A 173 -30.00 3.09 23.69
CA ARG A 173 -31.26 3.80 23.91
C ARG A 173 -32.06 3.22 25.08
N GLU A 174 -32.01 1.90 25.26
CA GLU A 174 -32.76 1.18 26.30
C GLU A 174 -32.04 1.14 27.65
N ARG A 175 -30.74 1.47 27.70
CA ARG A 175 -29.87 1.27 28.88
C ARG A 175 -29.11 2.54 29.30
N SER A 176 -29.41 3.69 28.71
CA SER A 176 -28.73 4.96 28.99
C SER A 176 -29.33 5.65 30.22
N LEU A 177 -28.50 6.03 31.18
CA LEU A 177 -28.86 6.91 32.31
C LEU A 177 -28.91 8.40 31.93
N VAL A 178 -28.54 8.73 30.68
CA VAL A 178 -28.52 10.11 30.16
C VAL A 178 -29.88 10.46 29.54
N PRO A 179 -30.39 11.69 29.74
CA PRO A 179 -31.65 12.14 29.14
C PRO A 179 -31.70 11.99 27.62
N LEU A 180 -32.87 11.60 27.11
CA LEU A 180 -33.09 11.23 25.71
C LEU A 180 -32.71 12.33 24.71
N GLU A 181 -32.91 13.61 25.05
CA GLU A 181 -32.50 14.73 24.19
C GLU A 181 -30.98 14.85 24.04
N GLN A 182 -30.27 14.69 25.16
CA GLN A 182 -28.81 14.76 25.16
C GLN A 182 -28.21 13.52 24.49
N LEU A 183 -28.88 12.36 24.60
CA LEU A 183 -28.57 11.18 23.81
C LEU A 183 -28.74 11.46 22.31
N THR A 184 -29.89 11.99 21.90
CA THR A 184 -30.24 12.28 20.50
C THR A 184 -29.28 13.30 19.85
N ARG A 185 -28.93 14.39 20.55
CA ARG A 185 -27.93 15.38 20.05
C ARG A 185 -26.55 14.77 19.89
N ASN A 186 -26.12 13.98 20.87
CA ASN A 186 -24.83 13.29 20.80
C ASN A 186 -24.79 12.22 19.71
N ASP A 187 -25.94 11.63 19.38
CA ASP A 187 -26.06 10.60 18.34
C ASP A 187 -26.07 11.23 16.94
N GLY A 188 -26.74 12.38 16.76
CA GLY A 188 -26.68 13.16 15.51
C GLY A 188 -25.25 13.55 15.11
N ALA A 189 -24.47 14.12 16.05
CA ALA A 189 -23.08 14.50 15.81
C ALA A 189 -22.14 13.31 15.53
N LYS A 190 -22.54 12.07 15.85
CA LYS A 190 -21.75 10.85 15.62
C LYS A 190 -22.12 10.16 14.31
N LEU A 191 -23.39 10.20 13.93
CA LEU A 191 -23.83 9.76 12.61
C LEU A 191 -23.19 10.61 11.51
N GLU A 192 -23.13 11.93 11.70
CA GLU A 192 -22.41 12.86 10.82
C GLU A 192 -20.91 12.53 10.69
N ARG A 193 -20.31 11.88 11.71
CA ARG A 193 -18.90 11.44 11.70
C ARG A 193 -18.70 10.05 11.09
N GLY A 194 -19.71 9.47 10.44
CA GLY A 194 -19.57 8.25 9.66
C GLY A 194 -19.58 6.95 10.48
N ALA A 195 -20.19 6.95 11.67
CA ALA A 195 -20.21 5.81 12.57
C ALA A 195 -20.72 4.48 11.95
N MET A 196 -21.62 4.55 10.96
CA MET A 196 -22.15 3.36 10.28
C MET A 196 -21.14 2.69 9.34
N ASN A 197 -20.09 3.39 8.92
CA ASN A 197 -19.14 2.89 7.93
C ASN A 197 -18.10 1.93 8.55
N ILE A 198 -17.97 1.89 9.87
CA ILE A 198 -16.93 1.08 10.53
C ILE A 198 -17.21 -0.42 10.40
N ARG A 199 -18.49 -0.82 10.44
CA ARG A 199 -18.87 -2.22 10.19
C ARG A 199 -18.53 -2.67 8.77
N SER A 200 -18.48 -1.76 7.81
CA SER A 200 -18.01 -2.05 6.46
C SER A 200 -16.48 -2.04 6.32
N TYR A 201 -15.73 -1.54 7.31
CA TYR A 201 -14.27 -1.51 7.29
C TYR A 201 -13.61 -2.57 8.17
N ALA A 202 -14.31 -3.07 9.20
CA ALA A 202 -13.78 -4.11 10.08
C ALA A 202 -13.94 -5.50 9.45
N ASP A 203 -12.87 -6.30 9.48
CA ASP A 203 -12.96 -7.70 9.04
C ASP A 203 -13.72 -8.58 10.04
N LEU A 204 -13.64 -8.22 11.33
CA LEU A 204 -14.38 -8.87 12.41
C LEU A 204 -14.95 -7.83 13.37
N VAL A 205 -16.26 -7.91 13.63
CA VAL A 205 -16.95 -7.14 14.67
C VAL A 205 -17.37 -8.09 15.77
N LEU A 206 -16.83 -7.89 16.97
CA LEU A 206 -17.23 -8.60 18.17
C LEU A 206 -18.18 -7.70 18.96
N ASP A 207 -19.46 -8.05 18.91
CA ASP A 207 -20.48 -7.41 19.73
C ASP A 207 -20.59 -8.10 21.09
N ASN A 208 -20.90 -7.34 22.13
CA ASN A 208 -21.06 -7.87 23.48
C ASN A 208 -22.41 -8.58 23.71
N ASN A 209 -22.95 -9.24 22.68
CA ASN A 209 -24.18 -10.01 22.71
C ASN A 209 -23.83 -11.49 22.73
N GLY A 210 -23.70 -12.08 23.93
CA GLY A 210 -23.42 -13.51 24.09
C GLY A 210 -22.34 -13.82 25.14
N PRO A 211 -22.01 -15.10 25.35
CA PRO A 211 -20.97 -15.54 26.28
C PRO A 211 -19.56 -15.07 25.88
N LEU A 212 -18.76 -14.66 26.87
CA LEU A 212 -17.37 -14.21 26.65
C LEU A 212 -16.50 -15.29 25.98
N SER A 213 -16.71 -16.55 26.32
CA SER A 213 -15.99 -17.69 25.76
C SER A 213 -16.15 -17.82 24.24
N GLU A 214 -17.35 -17.53 23.72
CA GLU A 214 -17.62 -17.58 22.27
C GLU A 214 -16.93 -16.43 21.54
N SER A 215 -16.95 -15.23 22.11
CA SER A 215 -16.23 -14.07 21.57
C SER A 215 -14.72 -14.31 21.53
N ILE A 216 -14.15 -14.93 22.57
CA ILE A 216 -12.72 -15.30 22.61
C ILE A 216 -12.41 -16.37 21.56
N SER A 217 -13.22 -17.42 21.47
CA SER A 217 -13.01 -18.50 20.48
C SER A 217 -13.05 -17.96 19.04
N THR A 218 -14.04 -17.10 18.74
CA THR A 218 -14.18 -16.45 17.43
C THR A 218 -12.98 -15.56 17.12
N LEU A 219 -12.52 -14.78 18.10
CA LEU A 219 -11.34 -13.93 17.98
C LEU A 219 -10.08 -14.75 17.65
N MET A 220 -9.83 -15.83 18.40
CA MET A 220 -8.64 -16.66 18.22
C MET A 220 -8.66 -17.38 16.87
N SER A 221 -9.79 -18.00 16.51
CA SER A 221 -9.94 -18.71 15.23
C SER A 221 -9.74 -17.78 14.03
N PHE A 222 -10.28 -16.56 14.11
CA PHE A 222 -10.09 -15.55 13.07
C PHE A 222 -8.63 -15.06 13.01
N SER A 223 -7.99 -14.86 14.17
CA SER A 223 -6.59 -14.41 14.26
C SER A 223 -5.61 -15.44 13.70
N GLU A 224 -5.82 -16.73 13.99
CA GLU A 224 -5.05 -17.84 13.41
C GLU A 224 -5.22 -17.89 11.89
N GLY A 225 -6.45 -17.73 11.38
CA GLY A 225 -6.73 -17.64 9.95
C GLY A 225 -6.08 -16.46 9.24
N LYS A 226 -5.70 -15.40 9.99
CA LYS A 226 -4.93 -14.25 9.49
C LYS A 226 -3.42 -14.39 9.69
N GLY A 227 -2.94 -15.52 10.24
CA GLY A 227 -1.52 -15.79 10.46
C GLY A 227 -0.92 -15.08 11.67
N LEU A 228 -1.73 -14.59 12.62
CA LEU A 228 -1.23 -14.06 13.89
C LEU A 228 -0.84 -15.21 14.81
N VAL A 229 0.37 -15.16 15.37
CA VAL A 229 0.86 -16.16 16.32
C VAL A 229 0.93 -15.53 17.72
N PRO A 230 0.32 -16.13 18.75
CA PRO A 230 0.46 -15.67 20.13
C PRO A 230 1.94 -15.57 20.50
N GLY A 231 2.34 -14.45 21.09
CA GLY A 231 3.66 -14.34 21.71
C GLY A 231 3.71 -15.19 22.98
N ASN A 232 4.92 -15.50 23.46
CA ASN A 232 5.15 -16.13 24.78
C ASN A 232 4.81 -15.17 25.94
N ALA A 233 3.66 -14.50 25.90
CA ALA A 233 3.15 -13.74 27.02
C ALA A 233 2.53 -14.73 28.01
N SER A 234 3.30 -15.06 29.04
CA SER A 234 2.76 -15.64 30.27
C SER A 234 1.66 -14.71 30.78
N VAL A 235 0.41 -15.15 30.63
CA VAL A 235 -0.77 -14.49 31.20
C VAL A 235 -0.63 -14.61 32.71
N VAL A 236 -0.43 -13.47 33.39
CA VAL A 236 -0.55 -13.34 34.85
C VAL A 236 -1.96 -12.87 35.17
#